data_AF-A0A2S6QVQ0-F1
#
_entry.id   AF-A0A2S6QVQ0-F1
#
_cell.length_a   1.000
_cell.length_b   1.000
_cell.length_c   1.000
_cell.angle_alpha   90.00
_cell.angle_beta   90.00
_cell.angle_gamma   90.00
#
_symmetry.space_group_name_H-M   'P 1'
#
loop_
_entity.id
_entity.type
_entity.pdbx_description
1 polymer ?
#
loop_
_entity_poly.entity_id
_entity_poly.type
_entity_poly.pdbx_seq_one_letter_code
_entity_poly.pdbx_strand_id
1 'polypeptide(L)'
;MTTKNFDINGLVNAAKQSEIVLALGVIFILTLLFVPIPAGMLDFMFTINITTGVVVLLTVLFVDKAMEFSAFPMLLLITTMLRLSLNVASTRLILSKGHETEAAAGKIIETFGELVMGGQFIIGLIIFLILVIVNFVVITKGSGRIAEVAARFTLDSLPGKQMAIDADLNAGLITEDQARERRSDLEQETGFFGAMDGASKFVRGDAIAGLIITALNITVGMGIGIVTHDMSAGEAADRYMLLTVGDGLVAQIPALIISTSAGILVAKSGAKVSAGEAIFSQIADNPKSLYVAAGLMFFLSLLPNMPILPFWFMAGALGGFAYYSQNQSAQEAVQEQMQADEEKAENAKPKEEPIASILHIDTLRLELGYGLLTLIDEAKGGKLTEQIKAMRRQMARDMGFVVPSIRIQDNMQLDSGGYQITIKDIKAGSGTLHPTKLMAMDPTGSAPPMEGEETIEPTFGLPAKWIDESKREEAGFNGYTVVDCATVITTHLTEIVKDNLAELLTRNETEKLLEEIRHEHDKLIDDLIPNSITISMLQKVLQNLLSERISIRDLPTILESLSDGIQTTRNITQLTEMVRQRLSRQICTSHQDH
;
A
#
# COMPACT_ATOMS: atom_id res chain seq x y z
N MET A 1 21.55 -47.52 43.18
CA MET A 1 20.13 -47.59 43.57
C MET A 1 19.43 -46.33 43.11
N THR A 2 18.48 -46.50 42.19
CA THR A 2 17.42 -45.56 41.76
C THR A 2 17.84 -44.14 41.34
N THR A 3 18.18 -44.02 40.04
CA THR A 3 18.01 -42.80 39.24
C THR A 3 16.56 -42.32 39.36
N LYS A 4 16.33 -41.19 40.04
CA LYS A 4 15.05 -40.46 39.98
C LYS A 4 14.85 -40.02 38.54
N ASN A 5 13.87 -40.61 37.87
CA ASN A 5 13.38 -40.15 36.58
C ASN A 5 13.03 -38.66 36.69
N PHE A 6 13.74 -37.84 35.92
CA PHE A 6 13.37 -36.44 35.69
C PHE A 6 12.03 -36.46 34.94
N ASP A 7 10.96 -36.06 35.62
CA ASP A 7 9.60 -36.11 35.09
C ASP A 7 9.37 -34.94 34.11
N ILE A 8 9.83 -35.15 32.87
CA ILE A 8 9.68 -34.21 31.76
C ILE A 8 8.19 -33.92 31.49
N ASN A 9 7.30 -34.89 31.73
CA ASN A 9 5.87 -34.73 31.52
C ASN A 9 5.21 -33.86 32.62
N GLY A 10 5.72 -33.90 33.85
CA GLY A 10 5.35 -32.97 34.92
C GLY A 10 5.74 -31.51 34.62
N LEU A 11 6.93 -31.29 34.04
CA LEU A 11 7.39 -29.98 33.56
C LEU A 11 6.54 -29.46 32.38
N VAL A 12 6.16 -30.34 31.46
CA VAL A 12 5.29 -29.99 30.32
C VAL A 12 3.86 -29.67 30.76
N ASN A 13 3.34 -30.32 31.81
CA ASN A 13 2.04 -29.97 32.39
C ASN A 13 2.10 -28.70 33.26
N ALA A 14 3.24 -28.39 33.91
CA ALA A 14 3.46 -27.09 34.54
C ALA A 14 3.55 -25.96 33.50
N ALA A 15 4.07 -26.23 32.31
CA ALA A 15 4.06 -25.29 31.18
C ALA A 15 2.65 -24.98 30.65
N LYS A 16 1.62 -25.79 30.96
CA LYS A 16 0.20 -25.46 30.71
C LYS A 16 -0.37 -24.45 31.71
N GLN A 17 0.32 -24.18 32.82
CA GLN A 17 0.07 -23.05 33.72
C GLN A 17 1.14 -21.97 33.49
N SER A 18 1.10 -21.37 32.29
CA SER A 18 2.07 -20.36 31.83
C SER A 18 2.30 -19.22 32.85
N GLU A 19 1.27 -18.83 33.59
CA GLU A 19 1.33 -17.80 34.63
C GLU A 19 2.19 -18.22 35.84
N ILE A 20 2.14 -19.49 36.26
CA ILE A 20 2.91 -19.99 37.41
C ILE A 20 4.40 -20.07 37.04
N VAL A 21 4.71 -20.51 35.82
CA VAL A 21 6.09 -20.54 35.32
C VAL A 21 6.67 -19.13 35.25
N LEU A 22 5.89 -18.16 34.75
CA LEU A 22 6.28 -16.75 34.72
C LEU A 22 6.54 -16.21 36.13
N ALA A 23 5.61 -16.42 37.06
CA ALA A 23 5.72 -15.94 38.44
C ALA A 23 6.94 -16.55 39.17
N LEU A 24 7.14 -17.87 39.04
CA LEU A 24 8.32 -18.55 39.59
C LEU A 24 9.61 -18.04 38.95
N GLY A 25 9.61 -17.78 37.64
CA GLY A 25 10.75 -17.20 36.93
C GLY A 25 11.12 -15.81 37.45
N VAL A 26 10.14 -14.92 37.64
CA VAL A 26 10.38 -13.58 38.20
C VAL A 26 10.88 -13.66 39.65
N ILE A 27 10.28 -14.51 40.48
CA ILE A 27 10.74 -14.73 41.87
C ILE A 27 12.18 -15.26 41.87
N PHE A 28 12.51 -16.18 40.97
CA PHE A 28 13.87 -16.69 40.83
C PHE A 28 14.86 -15.58 40.45
N ILE A 29 14.53 -14.74 39.47
CA ILE A 29 15.33 -13.56 39.08
C ILE A 29 15.57 -12.62 40.26
N LEU A 30 14.55 -12.35 41.08
CA LEU A 30 14.69 -11.51 42.27
C LEU A 30 15.54 -12.20 43.35
N THR A 31 15.44 -13.51 43.49
CA THR A 31 16.22 -14.30 44.45
C THR A 31 17.72 -14.28 44.12
N LEU A 32 18.08 -14.25 42.83
CA LEU A 32 19.47 -14.11 42.37
C LEU A 32 20.15 -12.83 42.91
N LEU A 33 19.39 -11.79 43.24
CA LEU A 33 19.91 -10.54 43.79
C LEU A 33 20.50 -10.72 45.21
N PHE A 34 19.92 -11.61 46.00
CA PHE A 34 20.27 -11.78 47.42
C PHE A 34 21.11 -13.04 47.68
N VAL A 35 20.86 -14.10 46.93
CA VAL A 35 21.47 -15.41 47.16
C VAL A 35 22.81 -15.52 46.43
N PRO A 36 23.90 -15.92 47.10
CA PRO A 36 25.17 -16.17 46.43
C PRO A 36 25.04 -17.34 45.46
N ILE A 37 25.42 -17.11 44.21
CA ILE A 37 25.42 -18.15 43.17
C ILE A 37 26.85 -18.61 42.85
N PRO A 38 27.06 -19.90 42.56
CA PRO A 38 28.35 -20.40 42.11
C PRO A 38 28.63 -19.94 40.68
N ALA A 39 29.91 -19.77 40.34
CA ALA A 39 30.36 -19.29 39.03
C ALA A 39 29.80 -20.11 37.84
N GLY A 40 29.71 -21.44 37.97
CA GLY A 40 29.12 -22.28 36.91
C GLY A 40 27.62 -22.04 36.68
N MET A 41 26.86 -21.67 37.72
CA MET A 41 25.45 -21.31 37.54
C MET A 41 25.30 -19.92 36.92
N LEU A 42 26.20 -18.99 37.25
CA LEU A 42 26.27 -17.68 36.60
C LEU A 42 26.57 -17.82 35.09
N ASP A 43 27.55 -18.64 34.71
CA ASP A 43 27.84 -18.94 33.29
C ASP A 43 26.61 -19.51 32.56
N PHE A 44 25.89 -20.45 33.20
CA PHE A 44 24.68 -21.01 32.62
C PHE A 44 23.58 -19.95 32.44
N MET A 45 23.38 -19.07 33.42
CA MET A 45 22.39 -17.99 33.33
C MET A 45 22.76 -16.93 32.27
N PHE A 46 24.04 -16.57 32.14
CA PHE A 46 24.49 -15.69 31.06
C PHE A 46 24.27 -16.33 29.69
N THR A 47 24.51 -17.63 29.56
CA THR A 47 24.23 -18.38 28.33
C THR A 47 22.74 -18.32 27.97
N ILE A 48 21.85 -18.52 28.95
CA ILE A 48 20.40 -18.37 28.76
C ILE A 48 20.06 -16.95 28.31
N ASN A 49 20.64 -15.93 28.95
CA ASN A 49 20.39 -14.54 28.62
C ASN A 49 20.81 -14.19 27.18
N ILE A 50 22.01 -14.61 26.76
CA ILE A 50 22.49 -14.43 25.37
C ILE A 50 21.58 -15.17 24.39
N THR A 51 21.26 -16.44 24.67
CA THR A 51 20.40 -17.26 23.81
C THR A 51 19.00 -16.64 23.67
N THR A 52 18.43 -16.15 24.78
CA THR A 52 17.14 -15.46 24.78
C THR A 52 17.20 -14.20 23.95
N GLY A 53 18.27 -13.40 24.05
CA GLY A 53 18.48 -12.23 23.21
C GLY A 53 18.50 -12.58 21.72
N VAL A 54 19.25 -13.60 21.32
CA VAL A 54 19.32 -14.06 19.92
C VAL A 54 17.97 -14.56 19.43
N VAL A 55 17.27 -15.38 20.22
CA VAL A 55 15.92 -15.86 19.88
C VAL A 55 14.96 -14.68 19.68
N VAL A 56 14.98 -13.70 20.58
CA VAL A 56 14.14 -12.49 20.47
C VAL A 56 14.44 -11.73 19.18
N LEU A 57 15.72 -11.53 18.83
CA LEU A 57 16.10 -10.87 17.59
C LEU A 57 15.59 -11.61 16.36
N LEU A 58 15.80 -12.93 16.30
CA LEU A 58 15.33 -13.74 15.18
C LEU A 58 13.81 -13.70 15.07
N THR A 59 13.07 -13.82 16.19
CA THR A 59 11.62 -13.69 16.20
C THR A 59 11.17 -12.34 15.65
N VAL A 60 11.79 -11.23 16.08
CA VAL A 60 11.46 -9.89 15.55
C VAL A 60 11.73 -9.76 14.05
N LEU A 61 12.82 -10.35 13.57
CA LEU A 61 13.15 -10.31 12.14
C LEU A 61 12.13 -11.07 11.28
N PHE A 62 11.62 -12.20 11.78
CA PHE A 62 10.72 -13.09 11.03
C PHE A 62 9.22 -12.81 11.19
N VAL A 63 8.78 -12.10 12.24
CA VAL A 63 7.36 -11.77 12.47
C VAL A 63 6.88 -10.72 11.48
N ASP A 64 5.77 -10.87 10.76
CA ASP A 64 5.37 -9.95 9.68
C ASP A 64 4.83 -8.61 10.19
N LYS A 65 4.06 -8.62 11.28
CA LYS A 65 3.50 -7.40 11.89
C LYS A 65 3.98 -7.26 13.32
N ALA A 66 4.33 -6.04 13.72
CA ALA A 66 4.78 -5.76 15.09
C ALA A 66 3.80 -6.30 16.17
N MET A 67 2.50 -6.28 15.87
CA MET A 67 1.41 -6.73 16.74
C MET A 67 1.35 -8.25 16.95
N GLU A 68 1.90 -9.06 16.04
CA GLU A 68 1.94 -10.52 16.21
C GLU A 68 2.87 -10.93 17.36
N PHE A 69 3.82 -10.06 17.74
CA PHE A 69 4.65 -10.25 18.93
C PHE A 69 4.24 -9.33 20.09
N SER A 70 2.95 -9.31 20.41
CA SER A 70 2.37 -8.46 21.47
C SER A 70 2.98 -8.66 22.87
N ALA A 71 3.58 -9.83 23.14
CA ALA A 71 4.26 -10.13 24.41
C ALA A 71 5.66 -9.51 24.56
N PHE A 72 6.20 -8.87 23.53
CA PHE A 72 7.56 -8.32 23.54
C PHE A 72 7.84 -7.31 24.68
N PRO A 73 6.97 -6.34 25.03
CA PRO A 73 7.26 -5.40 26.11
C PRO A 73 7.47 -6.09 27.45
N MET A 74 6.66 -7.12 27.73
CA MET A 74 6.77 -7.93 28.95
C MET A 74 8.06 -8.75 28.97
N LEU A 75 8.41 -9.38 27.85
CA LEU A 75 9.66 -10.13 27.71
C LEU A 75 10.87 -9.21 27.93
N LEU A 76 10.82 -8.00 27.38
CA LEU A 76 11.86 -7.00 27.55
C LEU A 76 12.04 -6.61 29.02
N LEU A 77 10.96 -6.45 29.79
CA LEU A 77 11.02 -6.20 31.24
C LEU A 77 11.69 -7.37 31.97
N ILE A 78 11.26 -8.61 31.71
CA ILE A 78 11.79 -9.81 32.37
C ILE A 78 13.28 -10.02 32.05
N THR A 79 13.65 -9.91 30.78
CA THR A 79 15.06 -10.05 30.35
C THR A 79 15.93 -8.94 30.92
N THR A 80 15.41 -7.72 31.04
CA THR A 80 16.12 -6.61 31.68
C THR A 80 16.30 -6.84 33.19
N MET A 81 15.28 -7.36 33.89
CA MET A 81 15.41 -7.75 35.29
C MET A 81 16.44 -8.88 35.46
N LEU A 82 16.44 -9.88 34.57
CA LEU A 82 17.43 -10.95 34.57
C LEU A 82 18.85 -10.37 34.40
N ARG A 83 19.07 -9.47 33.43
CA ARG A 83 20.36 -8.79 33.24
C ARG A 83 20.82 -8.08 34.50
N LEU A 84 19.96 -7.26 35.10
CA LEU A 84 20.30 -6.50 36.30
C LEU A 84 20.66 -7.43 37.46
N SER A 85 19.88 -8.50 37.69
CA SER A 85 20.18 -9.50 38.71
C SER A 85 21.50 -10.23 38.45
N LEU A 86 21.80 -10.57 37.18
CA LEU A 86 23.07 -11.21 36.82
C LEU A 86 24.27 -10.27 37.02
N ASN A 87 24.15 -8.98 36.66
CA ASN A 87 25.19 -7.97 36.90
C ASN A 87 25.50 -7.79 38.39
N VAL A 88 24.48 -7.83 39.26
CA VAL A 88 24.69 -7.75 40.71
C VAL A 88 25.34 -9.03 41.23
N ALA A 89 24.91 -10.20 40.74
CA ALA A 89 25.46 -11.48 41.15
C ALA A 89 26.91 -11.69 40.68
N SER A 90 27.25 -11.27 39.46
CA SER A 90 28.61 -11.29 38.91
C SER A 90 29.50 -10.30 39.65
N THR A 91 29.04 -9.07 39.90
CA THR A 91 29.74 -8.07 40.73
C THR A 91 30.12 -8.63 42.09
N ARG A 92 29.20 -9.32 42.77
CA ARG A 92 29.51 -9.96 44.05
C ARG A 92 30.62 -10.99 43.92
N LEU A 93 30.61 -11.82 42.87
CA LEU A 93 31.67 -12.81 42.62
C LEU A 93 33.01 -12.14 42.28
N ILE A 94 33.01 -11.10 41.45
CA ILE A 94 34.21 -10.33 41.09
C ILE A 94 34.82 -9.70 42.34
N LEU A 95 34.04 -9.00 43.16
CA LEU A 95 34.54 -8.33 44.36
C LEU A 95 34.98 -9.31 45.45
N SER A 96 34.31 -10.46 45.59
CA SER A 96 34.62 -11.43 46.66
C SER A 96 35.73 -12.42 46.30
N LYS A 97 35.81 -12.86 45.04
CA LYS A 97 36.72 -13.93 44.60
C LYS A 97 37.66 -13.53 43.46
N GLY A 98 37.56 -12.31 42.94
CA GLY A 98 38.39 -11.85 41.80
C GLY A 98 39.90 -11.87 42.04
N HIS A 99 40.34 -11.93 43.31
CA HIS A 99 41.75 -12.08 43.68
C HIS A 99 42.25 -13.54 43.60
N GLU A 100 41.36 -14.54 43.60
CA GLU A 100 41.74 -15.96 43.67
C GLU A 100 42.24 -16.49 42.32
N THR A 101 41.50 -16.25 41.23
CA THR A 101 41.79 -16.75 39.87
C THR A 101 41.16 -15.87 38.78
N GLU A 102 41.69 -15.93 37.54
CA GLU A 102 41.10 -15.25 36.36
C GLU A 102 39.68 -15.78 36.05
N ALA A 103 39.40 -17.04 36.36
CA ALA A 103 38.09 -17.67 36.19
C ALA A 103 37.12 -17.47 37.38
N ALA A 104 37.48 -16.68 38.39
CA ALA A 104 36.75 -16.62 39.67
C ALA A 104 35.29 -16.16 39.52
N ALA A 105 35.00 -15.35 38.50
CA ALA A 105 33.64 -14.86 38.21
C ALA A 105 32.90 -15.70 37.14
N GLY A 106 33.50 -16.77 36.62
CA GLY A 106 32.94 -17.59 35.55
C GLY A 106 33.79 -17.56 34.28
N LYS A 107 33.74 -18.66 33.52
CA LYS A 107 34.55 -18.83 32.31
C LYS A 107 34.07 -17.95 31.17
N ILE A 108 32.77 -17.63 31.12
CA ILE A 108 32.23 -16.76 30.08
C ILE A 108 32.81 -15.36 30.26
N ILE A 109 32.79 -14.81 31.48
CA ILE A 109 33.37 -13.50 31.79
C ILE A 109 34.86 -13.45 31.42
N GLU A 110 35.63 -14.45 31.84
CA GLU A 110 37.05 -14.57 31.51
C GLU A 110 37.30 -14.57 29.99
N THR A 111 36.59 -15.43 29.25
CA THR A 111 36.75 -15.57 27.79
C THR A 111 36.42 -14.27 27.05
N PHE A 112 35.34 -13.59 27.43
CA PHE A 112 34.98 -12.31 26.82
C PHE A 112 35.94 -11.17 27.20
N GLY A 113 36.47 -11.20 28.42
CA GLY A 113 37.52 -10.27 28.86
C GLY A 113 38.79 -10.44 28.03
N GLU A 114 39.28 -11.66 27.90
CA GLU A 114 40.51 -11.97 27.14
C GLU A 114 40.39 -11.57 25.67
N LEU A 115 39.23 -11.85 25.06
CA LEU A 115 38.94 -11.52 23.66
C LEU A 115 39.13 -10.04 23.35
N VAL A 116 38.74 -9.15 24.26
CA VAL A 116 38.82 -7.70 24.07
C VAL A 116 40.13 -7.11 24.59
N MET A 117 40.71 -7.67 25.64
CA MET A 117 41.96 -7.15 26.21
C MET A 117 43.19 -7.45 25.34
N GLY A 118 43.19 -8.55 24.57
CA GLY A 118 44.29 -8.85 23.61
C GLY A 118 45.69 -8.86 24.23
N GLY A 119 45.79 -9.10 25.55
CA GLY A 119 47.02 -9.07 26.33
C GLY A 119 47.47 -7.69 26.84
N GLN A 120 46.73 -6.61 26.59
CA GLN A 120 47.00 -5.27 27.13
C GLN A 120 45.74 -4.61 27.69
N PHE A 121 45.67 -4.47 29.02
CA PHE A 121 44.46 -3.97 29.69
C PHE A 121 44.04 -2.56 29.24
N ILE A 122 44.99 -1.67 28.89
CA ILE A 122 44.70 -0.30 28.44
C ILE A 122 43.90 -0.30 27.13
N ILE A 123 44.32 -1.13 26.16
CA ILE A 123 43.64 -1.26 24.87
C ILE A 123 42.24 -1.85 25.09
N GLY A 124 42.14 -2.89 25.92
CA GLY A 124 40.87 -3.50 26.30
C GLY A 124 39.89 -2.50 26.91
N LEU A 125 40.38 -1.67 27.85
CA LEU A 125 39.57 -0.64 28.50
C LEU A 125 39.04 0.41 27.50
N ILE A 126 39.86 0.86 26.55
CA ILE A 126 39.45 1.82 25.53
C ILE A 126 38.37 1.21 24.61
N ILE A 127 38.58 -0.01 24.12
CA ILE A 127 37.61 -0.70 23.26
C ILE A 127 36.30 -0.91 24.02
N PHE A 128 36.38 -1.35 25.28
CA PHE A 128 35.23 -1.51 26.14
C PHE A 128 34.46 -0.20 26.35
N LEU A 129 35.15 0.91 26.66
CA LEU A 129 34.52 2.23 26.80
C LEU A 129 33.80 2.66 25.52
N ILE A 130 34.40 2.43 24.33
CA ILE A 130 33.76 2.70 23.05
C ILE A 130 32.46 1.86 22.91
N LEU A 131 32.52 0.56 23.19
CA LEU A 131 31.35 -0.32 23.13
C LEU A 131 30.24 0.11 24.11
N VAL A 132 30.62 0.54 25.32
CA VAL A 132 29.68 1.09 26.31
C VAL A 132 29.02 2.37 25.80
N ILE A 133 29.81 3.29 25.25
CA ILE A 133 29.31 4.55 24.69
C ILE A 133 28.36 4.28 23.52
N VAL A 134 28.75 3.44 22.57
CA VAL A 134 27.92 3.10 21.39
C VAL A 134 26.59 2.49 21.85
N ASN A 135 26.62 1.49 22.73
CA ASN A 135 25.39 0.87 23.22
C ASN A 135 24.49 1.88 23.93
N PHE A 136 25.01 2.67 24.88
CA PHE A 136 24.16 3.58 25.66
C PHE A 136 23.71 4.82 24.87
N VAL A 137 24.66 5.53 24.26
CA VAL A 137 24.41 6.84 23.63
C VAL A 137 23.72 6.69 22.29
N VAL A 138 24.09 5.68 21.49
CA VAL A 138 23.54 5.49 20.15
C VAL A 138 22.34 4.54 20.21
N ILE A 139 22.51 3.34 20.76
CA ILE A 139 21.51 2.26 20.64
C ILE A 139 20.37 2.44 21.66
N THR A 140 20.64 2.41 22.96
CA THR A 140 19.61 2.51 24.01
C THR A 140 18.85 3.83 23.93
N LYS A 141 19.56 4.97 23.82
CA LYS A 141 18.90 6.28 23.66
C LYS A 141 18.22 6.45 22.30
N GLY A 142 18.73 5.84 21.23
CA GLY A 142 18.11 5.87 19.91
C GLY A 142 16.79 5.10 19.90
N SER A 143 16.84 3.84 20.36
CA SER A 143 15.68 2.95 20.48
C SER A 143 14.59 3.55 21.39
N GLY A 144 14.97 4.14 22.53
CA GLY A 144 14.01 4.81 23.41
C GLY A 144 13.30 5.99 22.74
N ARG A 145 14.02 6.81 21.96
CA ARG A 145 13.39 7.91 21.21
C ARG A 145 12.46 7.40 20.10
N ILE A 146 12.83 6.33 19.41
CA ILE A 146 11.99 5.71 18.38
C ILE A 146 10.70 5.17 19.03
N ALA A 147 10.80 4.48 20.17
CA ALA A 147 9.64 3.97 20.90
C ALA A 147 8.73 5.09 21.43
N GLU A 148 9.30 6.14 22.02
CA GLU A 148 8.54 7.30 22.54
C GLU A 148 7.78 8.00 21.41
N VAL A 149 8.45 8.27 20.29
CA VAL A 149 7.86 8.98 19.15
C VAL A 149 6.80 8.13 18.46
N ALA A 150 7.05 6.83 18.25
CA ALA A 150 6.08 5.92 17.68
C ALA A 150 4.83 5.78 18.56
N ALA A 151 5.01 5.62 19.88
CA ALA A 151 3.89 5.54 20.80
C ALA A 151 3.05 6.82 20.78
N ARG A 152 3.72 7.99 20.78
CA ARG A 152 3.02 9.28 20.71
C ARG A 152 2.24 9.44 19.41
N PHE A 153 2.84 9.17 18.25
CA PHE A 153 2.12 9.29 16.98
C PHE A 153 0.96 8.30 16.84
N THR A 154 1.14 7.07 17.31
CA THR A 154 0.05 6.09 17.31
C THR A 154 -1.10 6.54 18.22
N LEU A 155 -0.79 7.06 19.42
CA LEU A 155 -1.79 7.60 20.35
C LEU A 155 -2.49 8.84 19.79
N ASP A 156 -1.76 9.76 19.15
CA ASP A 156 -2.31 10.97 18.53
C ASP A 156 -3.23 10.61 17.34
N SER A 157 -2.96 9.50 16.64
CA SER A 157 -3.77 9.01 15.52
C SER A 157 -5.04 8.24 15.93
N LEU A 158 -5.16 7.87 17.22
CA LEU A 158 -6.21 6.99 17.72
C LEU A 158 -7.63 7.55 17.54
N PRO A 159 -7.93 8.83 17.85
CA PRO A 159 -9.25 9.39 17.59
C PRO A 159 -9.61 9.34 16.10
N GLY A 160 -8.66 9.63 15.22
CA GLY A 160 -8.87 9.57 13.76
C GLY A 160 -9.17 8.15 13.27
N LYS A 161 -8.42 7.15 13.74
CA LYS A 161 -8.67 5.74 13.40
C LYS A 161 -10.02 5.25 13.96
N GLN A 162 -10.41 5.67 15.17
CA GLN A 162 -11.72 5.32 15.74
C GLN A 162 -12.87 5.98 14.96
N MET A 163 -12.76 7.26 14.65
CA MET A 163 -13.75 7.98 13.83
C MET A 163 -13.90 7.36 12.45
N ALA A 164 -12.80 6.89 11.83
CA ALA A 164 -12.86 6.19 10.56
C ALA A 164 -13.62 4.86 10.64
N ILE A 165 -13.43 4.07 11.70
CA ILE A 165 -14.20 2.83 11.94
C ILE A 165 -15.70 3.16 12.13
N ASP A 166 -16.01 4.23 12.87
CA ASP A 166 -17.40 4.66 13.10
C ASP A 166 -18.05 5.17 11.80
N ALA A 167 -17.30 5.90 10.99
CA ALA A 167 -17.74 6.36 9.68
C ALA A 167 -18.01 5.18 8.73
N ASP A 168 -17.09 4.21 8.66
CA ASP A 168 -17.25 2.99 7.84
C ASP A 168 -18.49 2.17 8.27
N LEU A 169 -18.72 2.04 9.58
CA LEU A 169 -19.88 1.34 10.13
C LEU A 169 -21.18 2.08 9.80
N ASN A 170 -21.21 3.41 9.97
CA ASN A 170 -22.37 4.23 9.65
C ASN A 170 -22.65 4.29 8.13
N ALA A 171 -21.62 4.17 7.30
CA ALA A 171 -21.73 4.07 5.85
C ALA A 171 -22.14 2.67 5.35
N GLY A 172 -22.19 1.67 6.22
CA GLY A 172 -22.50 0.29 5.87
C GLY A 172 -21.40 -0.45 5.11
N LEU A 173 -20.17 0.06 5.13
CA LEU A 173 -19.00 -0.57 4.49
C LEU A 173 -18.48 -1.78 5.28
N ILE A 174 -18.72 -1.79 6.59
CA ILE A 174 -18.34 -2.87 7.51
C ILE A 174 -19.50 -3.28 8.42
N THR A 175 -19.48 -4.52 8.91
CA THR A 175 -20.46 -5.02 9.88
C THR A 175 -20.09 -4.63 11.32
N GLU A 176 -21.04 -4.77 12.25
CA GLU A 176 -20.80 -4.51 13.68
C GLU A 176 -19.71 -5.43 14.26
N ASP A 177 -19.66 -6.70 13.83
CA ASP A 177 -18.61 -7.65 14.23
C ASP A 177 -17.23 -7.22 13.72
N GLN A 178 -17.14 -6.77 12.47
CA GLN A 178 -15.90 -6.25 11.89
C GLN A 178 -15.45 -4.95 12.57
N ALA A 179 -16.38 -4.05 12.90
CA ALA A 179 -16.08 -2.84 13.65
C ALA A 179 -15.55 -3.16 15.06
N ARG A 180 -16.12 -4.17 15.72
CA ARG A 180 -15.65 -4.65 17.03
C ARG A 180 -14.26 -5.26 16.96
N GLU A 181 -13.98 -6.07 15.95
CA GLU A 181 -12.65 -6.65 15.69
C GLU A 181 -11.61 -5.55 15.46
N ARG A 182 -11.87 -4.61 14.54
CA ARG A 182 -10.97 -3.47 14.25
C ARG A 182 -10.72 -2.59 15.47
N ARG A 183 -11.72 -2.37 16.32
CA ARG A 183 -11.55 -1.63 17.59
C ARG A 183 -10.69 -2.41 18.58
N SER A 184 -10.84 -3.73 18.65
CA SER A 184 -9.99 -4.58 19.50
C SER A 184 -8.54 -4.57 19.02
N ASP A 185 -8.31 -4.66 17.71
CA ASP A 185 -6.96 -4.55 17.13
C ASP A 185 -6.34 -3.19 17.44
N LEU A 186 -7.11 -2.11 17.32
CA LEU A 186 -6.66 -0.75 17.66
C LEU A 186 -6.34 -0.61 19.15
N GLU A 187 -7.14 -1.21 20.03
CA GLU A 187 -6.87 -1.25 21.48
C GLU A 187 -5.57 -2.00 21.78
N GLN A 188 -5.37 -3.16 21.15
CA GLN A 188 -4.13 -3.93 21.28
C GLN A 188 -2.93 -3.12 20.76
N GLU A 189 -3.05 -2.46 19.61
CA GLU A 189 -2.01 -1.60 19.02
C GLU A 189 -1.61 -0.50 20.00
N THR A 190 -2.59 0.18 20.56
CA THR A 190 -2.40 1.25 21.54
C THR A 190 -1.74 0.74 22.81
N GLY A 191 -2.21 -0.38 23.35
CA GLY A 191 -1.66 -1.02 24.55
C GLY A 191 -0.22 -1.46 24.35
N PHE A 192 0.10 -2.02 23.17
CA PHE A 192 1.44 -2.45 22.81
C PHE A 192 2.43 -1.28 22.78
N PHE A 193 2.13 -0.20 22.07
CA PHE A 193 3.05 0.95 22.00
C PHE A 193 3.16 1.71 23.32
N GLY A 194 2.07 1.78 24.10
CA GLY A 194 2.12 2.33 25.46
C GLY A 194 3.02 1.50 26.39
N ALA A 195 2.91 0.17 26.34
CA ALA A 195 3.78 -0.72 27.09
C ALA A 195 5.24 -0.66 26.63
N MET A 196 5.48 -0.48 25.32
CA MET A 196 6.84 -0.31 24.76
C MET A 196 7.54 0.95 25.25
N ASP A 197 6.86 2.09 25.30
CA ASP A 197 7.44 3.32 25.84
C ASP A 197 7.89 3.12 27.30
N GLY A 198 7.03 2.52 28.13
CA GLY A 198 7.35 2.17 29.52
C GLY A 198 8.53 1.19 29.64
N ALA A 199 8.50 0.10 28.87
CA ALA A 199 9.55 -0.91 28.85
C ALA A 199 10.91 -0.33 28.40
N SER A 200 10.93 0.55 27.39
CA SER A 200 12.15 1.19 26.88
C SER A 200 12.83 2.09 27.94
N LYS A 201 12.05 2.78 28.78
CA LYS A 201 12.56 3.56 29.91
C LYS A 201 13.24 2.66 30.95
N PHE A 202 12.73 1.45 31.15
CA PHE A 202 13.35 0.46 32.05
C PHE A 202 14.70 -0.03 31.52
N VAL A 203 14.83 -0.31 30.21
CA VAL A 203 16.12 -0.64 29.56
C VAL A 203 17.14 0.48 29.72
N ARG A 204 16.69 1.73 29.57
CA ARG A 204 17.56 2.89 29.79
C ARG A 204 18.06 2.96 31.24
N GLY A 205 17.19 2.66 32.21
CA GLY A 205 17.56 2.56 33.62
C GLY A 205 18.61 1.47 33.88
N ASP A 206 18.41 0.28 33.31
CA ASP A 206 19.35 -0.84 33.38
C ASP A 206 20.72 -0.50 32.79
N ALA A 207 20.76 0.17 31.64
CA ALA A 207 22.03 0.59 31.03
C ALA A 207 22.81 1.59 31.89
N ILE A 208 22.11 2.51 32.59
CA ILE A 208 22.73 3.42 33.56
C ILE A 208 23.27 2.63 34.76
N ALA A 209 22.47 1.69 35.29
CA ALA A 209 22.87 0.85 36.40
C ALA A 209 24.10 0.00 36.06
N GLY A 210 24.15 -0.60 34.86
CA GLY A 210 25.31 -1.36 34.38
C GLY A 210 26.59 -0.53 34.29
N LEU A 211 26.50 0.74 33.86
CA LEU A 211 27.66 1.64 33.83
C LEU A 211 28.16 1.97 35.25
N ILE A 212 27.23 2.21 36.19
CA ILE A 212 27.57 2.44 37.61
C ILE A 212 28.22 1.19 38.20
N ILE A 213 27.65 0.01 37.97
CA ILE A 213 28.17 -1.28 38.43
C ILE A 213 29.59 -1.51 37.90
N THR A 214 29.81 -1.27 36.61
CA THR A 214 31.12 -1.37 35.98
C THR A 214 32.13 -0.42 36.65
N ALA A 215 31.75 0.84 36.89
CA ALA A 215 32.61 1.80 37.56
C ALA A 215 32.95 1.38 39.00
N LEU A 216 31.98 0.82 39.73
CA LEU A 216 32.19 0.25 41.06
C LEU A 216 33.12 -0.97 41.02
N ASN A 217 32.94 -1.87 40.06
CA ASN A 217 33.79 -3.07 39.92
C ASN A 217 35.26 -2.69 39.64
N ILE A 218 35.50 -1.68 38.79
CA ILE A 218 36.86 -1.18 38.56
C ILE A 218 37.42 -0.51 39.83
N THR A 219 36.71 0.47 40.38
CA THR A 219 37.25 1.31 41.47
C THR A 219 37.32 0.60 42.81
N VAL A 220 36.22 -0.03 43.23
CA VAL A 220 36.12 -0.76 44.50
C VAL A 220 36.86 -2.10 44.40
N GLY A 221 36.79 -2.80 43.27
CA GLY A 221 37.50 -4.07 43.09
C GLY A 221 39.01 -3.90 43.15
N MET A 222 39.56 -2.90 42.46
CA MET A 222 40.98 -2.56 42.55
C MET A 222 41.37 -2.12 43.97
N GLY A 223 40.52 -1.34 44.64
CA GLY A 223 40.71 -0.96 46.04
C GLY A 223 40.76 -2.16 47.00
N ILE A 224 39.86 -3.14 46.83
CA ILE A 224 39.85 -4.38 47.61
C ILE A 224 41.11 -5.22 47.32
N GLY A 225 41.51 -5.34 46.05
CA GLY A 225 42.72 -6.06 45.67
C GLY A 225 43.98 -5.49 46.33
N ILE A 226 44.13 -4.16 46.32
CA ILE A 226 45.30 -3.47 46.88
C ILE A 226 45.27 -3.44 48.41
N VAL A 227 44.14 -3.07 49.01
CA VAL A 227 44.04 -2.81 50.47
C VAL A 227 43.79 -4.07 51.28
N THR A 228 42.98 -5.00 50.76
CA THR A 228 42.54 -6.19 51.52
C THR A 228 43.35 -7.43 51.18
N HIS A 229 43.87 -7.54 49.95
CA HIS A 229 44.54 -8.74 49.44
C HIS A 229 46.03 -8.53 49.12
N ASP A 230 46.63 -7.39 49.51
CA ASP A 230 48.04 -7.06 49.31
C ASP A 230 48.56 -7.21 47.86
N MET A 231 47.68 -7.05 46.86
CA MET A 231 48.06 -7.13 45.44
C MET A 231 48.79 -5.85 45.01
N SER A 232 49.75 -5.98 44.09
CA SER A 232 50.33 -4.80 43.45
C SER A 232 49.29 -4.06 42.60
N ALA A 233 49.44 -2.75 42.45
CA ALA A 233 48.49 -1.95 41.66
C ALA A 233 48.39 -2.42 40.19
N GLY A 234 49.47 -2.95 39.62
CA GLY A 234 49.46 -3.54 38.27
C GLY A 234 48.67 -4.84 38.20
N GLU A 235 48.91 -5.78 39.12
CA GLU A 235 48.20 -7.07 39.15
C GLU A 235 46.72 -6.89 39.48
N ALA A 236 46.38 -5.98 40.40
CA ALA A 236 45.00 -5.66 40.71
C ALA A 236 44.28 -5.03 39.50
N ALA A 237 44.98 -4.14 38.76
CA ALA A 237 44.46 -3.56 37.53
C ALA A 237 44.21 -4.63 36.46
N ASP A 238 45.17 -5.50 36.19
CA ASP A 238 45.02 -6.57 35.19
C ASP A 238 43.86 -7.52 35.53
N ARG A 239 43.77 -7.99 36.79
CA ARG A 239 42.75 -8.95 37.23
C ARG A 239 41.35 -8.36 37.27
N TYR A 240 41.18 -7.24 37.99
CA TYR A 240 39.86 -6.65 38.15
C TYR A 240 39.39 -5.95 36.87
N MET A 241 40.28 -5.40 36.02
CA MET A 241 39.84 -4.91 34.71
C MET A 241 39.49 -6.04 33.75
N LEU A 242 40.24 -7.16 33.71
CA LEU A 242 39.86 -8.31 32.88
C LEU A 242 38.44 -8.77 33.22
N LEU A 243 38.19 -9.02 34.51
CA LEU A 243 36.90 -9.50 35.00
C LEU A 243 35.78 -8.47 34.79
N THR A 244 36.05 -7.20 35.03
CA THR A 244 35.02 -6.15 34.88
C THR A 244 34.70 -5.85 33.43
N VAL A 245 35.71 -5.80 32.56
CA VAL A 245 35.51 -5.64 31.12
C VAL A 245 34.77 -6.86 30.56
N GLY A 246 35.18 -8.07 30.96
CA GLY A 246 34.49 -9.30 30.59
C GLY A 246 33.03 -9.31 31.00
N ASP A 247 32.74 -9.00 32.27
CA ASP A 247 31.37 -8.90 32.81
C ASP A 247 30.54 -7.86 32.06
N GLY A 248 31.10 -6.67 31.86
CA GLY A 248 30.47 -5.61 31.11
C GLY A 248 30.13 -6.03 29.68
N LEU A 249 31.03 -6.73 28.98
CA LEU A 249 30.80 -7.22 27.61
C LEU A 249 29.71 -8.30 27.55
N VAL A 250 29.74 -9.26 28.47
CA VAL A 250 28.75 -10.33 28.57
C VAL A 250 27.35 -9.77 28.83
N ALA A 251 27.26 -8.72 29.65
CA ALA A 251 26.01 -8.00 29.88
C ALA A 251 25.58 -7.15 28.65
N GLN A 252 26.55 -6.59 27.93
CA GLN A 252 26.30 -5.67 26.81
C GLN A 252 25.73 -6.37 25.58
N ILE A 253 26.21 -7.57 25.25
CA ILE A 253 25.82 -8.26 24.00
C ILE A 253 24.30 -8.53 23.97
N PRO A 254 23.69 -9.16 24.99
CA PRO A 254 22.23 -9.35 25.03
C PRO A 254 21.48 -8.02 25.06
N ALA A 255 22.01 -7.01 25.76
CA ALA A 255 21.39 -5.69 25.83
C ALA A 255 21.34 -4.99 24.46
N LEU A 256 22.42 -5.07 23.70
CA LEU A 256 22.51 -4.55 22.34
C LEU A 256 21.54 -5.29 21.41
N ILE A 257 21.55 -6.63 21.46
CA ILE A 257 20.66 -7.46 20.64
C ILE A 257 19.19 -7.13 20.92
N ILE A 258 18.78 -7.07 22.20
CA ILE A 258 17.40 -6.76 22.59
C ILE A 258 17.03 -5.32 22.24
N SER A 259 17.92 -4.35 22.45
CA SER A 259 17.65 -2.95 22.13
C SER A 259 17.54 -2.70 20.62
N THR A 260 18.34 -3.39 19.81
CA THR A 260 18.21 -3.39 18.35
C THR A 260 16.91 -4.07 17.93
N SER A 261 16.54 -5.19 18.56
CA SER A 261 15.26 -5.87 18.31
C SER A 261 14.07 -4.95 18.60
N ALA A 262 14.10 -4.22 19.71
CA ALA A 262 13.05 -3.24 20.05
C ALA A 262 12.98 -2.13 19.00
N GLY A 263 14.13 -1.61 18.54
CA GLY A 263 14.19 -0.62 17.46
C GLY A 263 13.59 -1.12 16.15
N ILE A 264 13.95 -2.34 15.72
CA ILE A 264 13.43 -2.97 14.49
C ILE A 264 11.92 -3.21 14.60
N LEU A 265 11.46 -3.74 15.74
CA LEU A 265 10.05 -4.06 15.96
C LEU A 265 9.17 -2.80 15.90
N VAL A 266 9.63 -1.70 16.51
CA VAL A 266 8.93 -0.41 16.42
C VAL A 266 9.01 0.18 15.02
N ALA A 267 10.16 0.10 14.34
CA ALA A 267 10.28 0.60 12.96
C ALA A 267 9.40 -0.16 11.94
N LYS A 268 8.95 -1.37 12.28
CA LYS A 268 8.02 -2.18 11.47
C LYS A 268 6.56 -1.71 11.57
N SER A 269 6.24 -0.78 12.48
CA SER A 269 4.87 -0.28 12.68
C SER A 269 4.38 0.47 11.43
N GLY A 270 3.56 -0.20 10.62
CA GLY A 270 2.97 0.35 9.39
C GLY A 270 3.26 -0.46 8.12
N ALA A 271 4.23 -1.37 8.15
CA ALA A 271 4.51 -2.29 7.04
C ALA A 271 3.70 -3.59 7.19
N LYS A 272 3.07 -4.04 6.09
CA LYS A 272 2.36 -5.34 6.03
C LYS A 272 3.28 -6.52 5.71
N VAL A 273 4.56 -6.27 5.48
CA VAL A 273 5.54 -7.21 4.93
C VAL A 273 6.74 -7.29 5.87
N SER A 274 7.43 -8.43 5.88
CA SER A 274 8.65 -8.62 6.66
C SER A 274 9.69 -7.53 6.35
N ALA A 275 10.46 -7.09 7.35
CA ALA A 275 11.41 -5.98 7.18
C ALA A 275 12.52 -6.33 6.18
N GLY A 276 12.94 -7.58 6.15
CA GLY A 276 13.94 -8.07 5.19
C GLY A 276 13.41 -8.02 3.77
N GLU A 277 12.19 -8.51 3.55
CA GLU A 277 11.54 -8.49 2.23
C GLU A 277 11.25 -7.07 1.77
N ALA A 278 10.76 -6.18 2.64
CA ALA A 278 10.49 -4.79 2.29
C ALA A 278 11.77 -3.99 1.93
N ILE A 279 12.87 -4.19 2.68
CA ILE A 279 14.14 -3.52 2.37
C ILE A 279 14.72 -4.08 1.07
N PHE A 280 14.68 -5.41 0.89
CA PHE A 280 15.24 -6.05 -0.28
C PHE A 280 14.44 -5.74 -1.54
N SER A 281 13.11 -5.81 -1.49
CA SER A 281 12.24 -5.47 -2.63
C SER A 281 12.42 -4.01 -3.02
N GLN A 282 12.36 -3.06 -2.08
CA GLN A 282 12.51 -1.63 -2.41
C GLN A 282 13.86 -1.27 -3.04
N ILE A 283 14.93 -1.95 -2.61
CA ILE A 283 16.27 -1.78 -3.19
C ILE A 283 16.35 -2.47 -4.56
N ALA A 284 15.81 -3.69 -4.68
CA ALA A 284 15.82 -4.47 -5.91
C ALA A 284 14.95 -3.84 -7.01
N ASP A 285 13.79 -3.28 -6.66
CA ASP A 285 12.82 -2.62 -7.55
C ASP A 285 13.37 -1.34 -8.19
N ASN A 286 14.49 -0.83 -7.69
CA ASN A 286 15.16 0.37 -8.20
C ASN A 286 16.55 0.06 -8.79
N PRO A 287 16.66 -0.71 -9.89
CA PRO A 287 17.95 -1.11 -10.48
C PRO A 287 18.83 0.08 -10.89
N LYS A 288 18.24 1.25 -11.19
CA LYS A 288 18.97 2.50 -11.47
C LYS A 288 19.85 2.93 -10.29
N SER A 289 19.35 2.83 -9.06
CA SER A 289 20.10 3.20 -7.86
C SER A 289 21.31 2.30 -7.65
N LEU A 290 21.16 0.99 -7.93
CA LEU A 290 22.21 -0.01 -7.82
C LEU A 290 23.31 0.19 -8.87
N TYR A 291 22.96 0.55 -10.12
CA TYR A 291 23.97 0.89 -11.13
C TYR A 291 24.77 2.14 -10.77
N VAL A 292 24.12 3.17 -10.23
CA VAL A 292 24.81 4.39 -9.77
C VAL A 292 25.74 4.08 -8.60
N ALA A 293 25.30 3.25 -7.65
CA ALA A 293 26.16 2.80 -6.55
C ALA A 293 27.34 1.95 -7.04
N ALA A 294 27.13 1.05 -8.00
CA ALA A 294 28.19 0.25 -8.63
C ALA A 294 29.23 1.14 -9.33
N GLY A 295 28.77 2.13 -10.10
CA GLY A 295 29.64 3.12 -10.73
C GLY A 295 30.44 3.93 -9.71
N LEU A 296 29.81 4.37 -8.62
CA LEU A 296 30.49 5.09 -7.54
C LEU A 296 31.58 4.23 -6.88
N MET A 297 31.29 2.96 -6.58
CA MET A 297 32.28 2.03 -6.01
C MET A 297 33.46 1.82 -6.96
N PHE A 298 33.20 1.74 -8.27
CA PHE A 298 34.25 1.68 -9.28
C PHE A 298 35.13 2.94 -9.30
N PHE A 299 34.54 4.14 -9.31
CA PHE A 299 35.33 5.38 -9.30
C PHE A 299 36.09 5.62 -7.99
N LEU A 300 35.52 5.26 -6.84
CA LEU A 300 36.21 5.35 -5.55
C LEU A 300 37.44 4.45 -5.49
N SER A 301 37.43 3.30 -6.17
CA SER A 301 38.58 2.40 -6.24
C SER A 301 39.80 3.00 -6.97
N LEU A 302 39.59 4.03 -7.79
CA LEU A 302 40.67 4.71 -8.54
C LEU A 302 41.41 5.74 -7.69
N LEU A 303 40.92 6.03 -6.48
CA LEU A 303 41.61 6.91 -5.55
C LEU A 303 42.89 6.25 -4.99
N PRO A 304 43.99 7.01 -4.86
CA PRO A 304 45.22 6.49 -4.31
C PRO A 304 45.02 6.02 -2.86
N ASN A 305 45.68 4.92 -2.48
CA ASN A 305 45.58 4.22 -1.19
C ASN A 305 44.24 3.49 -0.91
N MET A 306 43.31 3.39 -1.87
CA MET A 306 42.10 2.58 -1.69
C MET A 306 42.36 1.09 -2.04
N PRO A 307 41.80 0.14 -1.26
CA PRO A 307 41.90 -1.28 -1.58
C PRO A 307 41.05 -1.58 -2.82
N ILE A 308 41.67 -1.83 -3.97
CA ILE A 308 40.97 -2.00 -5.25
C ILE A 308 40.07 -3.25 -5.25
N LEU A 309 40.55 -4.35 -4.67
CA LEU A 309 39.90 -5.66 -4.76
C LEU A 309 38.50 -5.69 -4.10
N PRO A 310 38.28 -5.19 -2.86
CA PRO A 310 36.94 -5.13 -2.26
C PRO A 310 35.96 -4.20 -3.00
N PHE A 311 36.44 -3.06 -3.50
CA PHE A 311 35.58 -2.10 -4.22
C PHE A 311 35.15 -2.62 -5.58
N TRP A 312 36.04 -3.29 -6.31
CA TRP A 312 35.69 -3.91 -7.59
C TRP A 312 34.76 -5.09 -7.41
N PHE A 313 34.96 -5.90 -6.36
CA PHE A 313 34.02 -6.96 -6.01
C PHE A 313 32.63 -6.38 -5.71
N MET A 314 32.54 -5.33 -4.90
CA MET A 314 31.27 -4.67 -4.57
C MET A 314 30.61 -4.03 -5.79
N ALA A 315 31.39 -3.38 -6.66
CA ALA A 315 30.89 -2.79 -7.91
C ALA A 315 30.33 -3.87 -8.85
N GLY A 316 31.04 -5.00 -8.99
CA GLY A 316 30.58 -6.15 -9.76
C GLY A 316 29.34 -6.81 -9.16
N ALA A 317 29.29 -6.98 -7.83
CA ALA A 317 28.14 -7.56 -7.14
C ALA A 317 26.88 -6.68 -7.29
N LEU A 318 26.99 -5.38 -7.07
CA LEU A 318 25.88 -4.43 -7.22
C LEU A 318 25.42 -4.31 -8.68
N GLY A 319 26.36 -4.24 -9.63
CA GLY A 319 26.04 -4.19 -11.06
C GLY A 319 25.41 -5.49 -11.57
N GLY A 320 25.91 -6.65 -11.11
CA GLY A 320 25.35 -7.95 -11.43
C GLY A 320 23.96 -8.16 -10.82
N PHE A 321 23.77 -7.72 -9.58
CA PHE A 321 22.46 -7.76 -8.91
C PHE A 321 21.45 -6.82 -9.57
N ALA A 322 21.86 -5.62 -9.98
CA ALA A 322 21.02 -4.68 -10.74
C ALA A 322 20.58 -5.27 -12.08
N TYR A 323 21.50 -5.92 -12.79
CA TYR A 323 21.21 -6.60 -14.06
C TYR A 323 20.24 -7.76 -13.87
N TYR A 324 20.45 -8.59 -12.86
CA TYR A 324 19.57 -9.70 -12.52
C TYR A 324 18.15 -9.21 -12.16
N SER A 325 18.03 -8.22 -11.27
CA SER A 325 16.74 -7.64 -10.86
C SER A 325 15.99 -7.03 -12.05
N GLN A 326 16.67 -6.28 -12.91
CA GLN A 326 16.07 -5.68 -14.11
C GLN A 326 15.53 -6.74 -15.08
N ASN A 327 16.24 -7.86 -15.23
CA ASN A 327 15.81 -8.95 -16.10
C ASN A 327 14.65 -9.74 -15.50
N GLN A 328 14.61 -9.86 -14.17
CA GLN A 328 13.51 -10.50 -13.45
C GLN A 328 12.23 -9.67 -13.52
N SER A 329 12.28 -8.35 -13.26
CA SER A 329 11.11 -7.47 -13.41
C SER A 329 10.62 -7.41 -14.87
N ALA A 330 11.53 -7.50 -15.86
CA ALA A 330 11.14 -7.58 -17.26
C ALA A 330 10.48 -8.92 -17.62
N GLN A 331 10.93 -10.03 -17.03
CA GLN A 331 10.32 -11.35 -17.19
C GLN A 331 8.97 -11.45 -16.46
N GLU A 332 8.86 -10.93 -15.25
CA GLU A 332 7.61 -10.86 -14.48
C GLU A 332 6.59 -9.97 -15.18
N ALA A 333 6.99 -8.83 -15.75
CA ALA A 333 6.09 -8.01 -16.57
C ALA A 333 5.62 -8.73 -17.86
N VAL A 334 6.50 -9.51 -18.50
CA VAL A 334 6.12 -10.35 -19.65
C VAL A 334 5.20 -11.49 -19.21
N GLN A 335 5.41 -12.06 -18.03
CA GLN A 335 4.65 -13.20 -17.51
C GLN A 335 3.30 -12.77 -16.93
N GLU A 336 3.19 -11.61 -16.28
CA GLU A 336 1.92 -10.97 -15.92
C GLU A 336 1.14 -10.57 -17.16
N GLN A 337 1.80 -10.12 -18.22
CA GLN A 337 1.14 -9.81 -19.48
C GLN A 337 0.68 -11.09 -20.20
N MET A 338 1.46 -12.17 -20.15
CA MET A 338 1.06 -13.49 -20.64
C MET A 338 -0.08 -14.10 -19.79
N GLN A 339 -0.08 -13.92 -18.48
CA GLN A 339 -1.16 -14.36 -17.59
C GLN A 339 -2.43 -13.52 -17.76
N ALA A 340 -2.30 -12.21 -17.96
CA ALA A 340 -3.44 -11.34 -18.30
C ALA A 340 -4.00 -11.67 -19.69
N ASP A 341 -3.16 -12.10 -20.63
CA ASP A 341 -3.57 -12.57 -21.94
C ASP A 341 -4.13 -14.01 -21.91
N GLU A 342 -3.65 -14.87 -20.99
CA GLU A 342 -4.21 -16.20 -20.70
C GLU A 342 -5.54 -16.11 -19.95
N GLU A 343 -5.72 -15.21 -18.98
CA GLU A 343 -7.01 -14.94 -18.33
C GLU A 343 -8.02 -14.32 -19.30
N LYS A 344 -7.57 -13.47 -20.23
CA LYS A 344 -8.40 -13.01 -21.35
C LYS A 344 -8.74 -14.14 -22.33
N ALA A 345 -7.84 -15.09 -22.55
CA ALA A 345 -8.07 -16.25 -23.42
C ALA A 345 -8.92 -17.35 -22.73
N GLU A 346 -8.85 -17.48 -21.41
CA GLU A 346 -9.65 -18.43 -20.64
C GLU A 346 -11.07 -17.90 -20.39
N ASN A 347 -11.24 -16.58 -20.25
CA ASN A 347 -12.54 -15.91 -20.34
C ASN A 347 -13.11 -15.84 -21.77
N ALA A 348 -12.35 -16.23 -22.79
CA ALA A 348 -12.82 -16.38 -24.17
C ALA A 348 -13.37 -17.78 -24.49
N LYS A 349 -13.36 -18.72 -23.52
CA LYS A 349 -14.22 -19.91 -23.60
C LYS A 349 -15.61 -19.55 -23.08
N PRO A 350 -16.70 -19.89 -23.79
CA PRO A 350 -18.04 -19.58 -23.33
C PRO A 350 -18.33 -20.41 -22.08
N LYS A 351 -18.13 -19.81 -20.89
CA LYS A 351 -18.81 -20.27 -19.68
C LYS A 351 -20.28 -20.00 -19.92
N GLU A 352 -21.12 -21.04 -19.76
CA GLU A 352 -22.57 -20.88 -19.75
C GLU A 352 -22.92 -19.76 -18.79
N GLU A 353 -23.50 -18.70 -19.36
CA GLU A 353 -23.91 -17.51 -18.65
C GLU A 353 -24.89 -17.92 -17.53
N PRO A 354 -24.61 -17.56 -16.26
CA PRO A 354 -25.53 -17.85 -15.18
C PRO A 354 -26.87 -17.18 -15.48
N ILE A 355 -28.00 -17.84 -15.19
CA ILE A 355 -29.37 -17.36 -15.51
C ILE A 355 -29.63 -15.90 -15.04
N ALA A 356 -28.84 -15.38 -14.10
CA ALA A 356 -28.85 -13.99 -13.68
C ALA A 356 -28.36 -12.97 -14.74
N SER A 357 -27.48 -13.34 -15.69
CA SER A 357 -27.01 -12.45 -16.77
C SER A 357 -28.08 -12.17 -17.83
N ILE A 358 -29.06 -13.07 -18.00
CA ILE A 358 -30.21 -12.89 -18.90
C ILE A 358 -31.13 -11.75 -18.41
N LEU A 359 -31.10 -11.44 -17.10
CA LEU A 359 -31.93 -10.40 -16.48
C LEU A 359 -31.28 -9.00 -16.52
N HIS A 360 -30.07 -8.85 -17.06
CA HIS A 360 -29.45 -7.54 -17.23
C HIS A 360 -30.01 -6.83 -18.46
N ILE A 361 -30.75 -5.75 -18.22
CA ILE A 361 -31.26 -4.86 -19.26
C ILE A 361 -30.07 -4.08 -19.84
N ASP A 362 -29.77 -4.31 -21.11
CA ASP A 362 -28.75 -3.53 -21.82
C ASP A 362 -29.26 -2.09 -21.98
N THR A 363 -28.46 -1.11 -21.55
CA THR A 363 -28.88 0.30 -21.58
C THR A 363 -29.01 0.82 -23.02
N LEU A 364 -28.09 0.41 -23.90
CA LEU A 364 -28.07 0.74 -25.33
C LEU A 364 -27.70 -0.51 -26.13
N ARG A 365 -28.54 -0.90 -27.09
CA ARG A 365 -28.27 -2.01 -28.01
C ARG A 365 -28.51 -1.61 -29.47
N LEU A 366 -27.59 -2.01 -30.32
CA LEU A 366 -27.67 -1.92 -31.78
C LEU A 366 -27.82 -3.32 -32.35
N GLU A 367 -28.97 -3.61 -32.93
CA GLU A 367 -29.29 -4.86 -33.59
C GLU A 367 -29.11 -4.70 -35.10
N LEU A 368 -28.43 -5.66 -35.72
CA LEU A 368 -28.06 -5.62 -37.13
C LEU A 368 -28.59 -6.86 -37.85
N GLY A 369 -29.19 -6.65 -39.02
CA GLY A 369 -29.49 -7.73 -39.96
C GLY A 369 -28.23 -8.36 -40.54
N TYR A 370 -28.34 -9.60 -41.01
CA TYR A 370 -27.19 -10.41 -41.45
C TYR A 370 -26.31 -9.73 -42.51
N GLY A 371 -26.88 -8.92 -43.41
CA GLY A 371 -26.14 -8.21 -44.46
C GLY A 371 -25.28 -7.05 -43.96
N LEU A 372 -25.56 -6.52 -42.75
CA LEU A 372 -24.81 -5.43 -42.13
C LEU A 372 -23.65 -5.90 -41.23
N LEU A 373 -23.52 -7.21 -40.99
CA LEU A 373 -22.44 -7.74 -40.14
C LEU A 373 -21.04 -7.48 -40.73
N THR A 374 -20.95 -7.27 -42.05
CA THR A 374 -19.72 -6.86 -42.73
C THR A 374 -19.19 -5.50 -42.25
N LEU A 375 -20.03 -4.66 -41.66
CA LEU A 375 -19.65 -3.33 -41.15
C LEU A 375 -18.89 -3.41 -39.81
N ILE A 376 -18.95 -4.54 -39.11
CA ILE A 376 -18.32 -4.76 -37.79
C ILE A 376 -16.99 -5.50 -37.92
N ASP A 377 -16.82 -6.33 -38.96
CA ASP A 377 -15.66 -7.20 -39.15
C ASP A 377 -14.44 -6.39 -39.62
N GLU A 378 -13.52 -6.09 -38.69
CA GLU A 378 -12.29 -5.35 -38.95
C GLU A 378 -11.43 -6.03 -40.04
N ALA A 379 -11.44 -7.37 -40.12
CA ALA A 379 -10.68 -8.11 -41.13
C ALA A 379 -11.25 -7.92 -42.56
N LYS A 380 -12.52 -7.53 -42.66
CA LYS A 380 -13.20 -7.19 -43.92
C LYS A 380 -13.31 -5.68 -44.15
N GLY A 381 -12.61 -4.86 -43.35
CA GLY A 381 -12.62 -3.40 -43.47
C GLY A 381 -13.83 -2.71 -42.85
N GLY A 382 -14.53 -3.37 -41.92
CA GLY A 382 -15.64 -2.79 -41.16
C GLY A 382 -15.17 -1.63 -40.27
N LYS A 383 -15.89 -0.50 -40.32
CA LYS A 383 -15.55 0.75 -39.60
C LYS A 383 -16.52 1.11 -38.47
N LEU A 384 -17.63 0.37 -38.33
CA LEU A 384 -18.73 0.75 -37.45
C LEU A 384 -18.27 0.80 -35.98
N THR A 385 -17.50 -0.19 -35.54
CA THR A 385 -16.99 -0.26 -34.16
C THR A 385 -16.06 0.91 -33.82
N GLU A 386 -15.19 1.31 -34.75
CA GLU A 386 -14.30 2.47 -34.58
C GLU A 386 -15.07 3.78 -34.56
N GLN A 387 -16.06 3.94 -35.45
CA GLN A 387 -16.92 5.11 -35.51
C GLN A 387 -17.77 5.26 -34.25
N ILE A 388 -18.30 4.16 -33.70
CA ILE A 388 -19.01 4.17 -32.40
C ILE A 388 -18.06 4.60 -31.27
N LYS A 389 -16.81 4.11 -31.24
CA LYS A 389 -15.81 4.56 -30.26
C LYS A 389 -15.51 6.06 -30.42
N ALA A 390 -15.38 6.55 -31.65
CA ALA A 390 -15.14 7.97 -31.93
C ALA A 390 -16.33 8.84 -31.49
N MET A 391 -17.56 8.40 -31.78
CA MET A 391 -18.80 9.03 -31.34
C MET A 391 -18.86 9.15 -29.82
N ARG A 392 -18.56 8.07 -29.08
CA ARG A 392 -18.55 8.10 -27.60
C ARG A 392 -17.57 9.15 -27.05
N ARG A 393 -16.37 9.26 -27.64
CA ARG A 393 -15.38 10.30 -27.27
C ARG A 393 -15.87 11.70 -27.62
N GLN A 394 -16.54 11.86 -28.75
CA GLN A 394 -17.12 13.14 -29.15
C GLN A 394 -18.24 13.56 -28.18
N MET A 395 -19.16 12.66 -27.84
CA MET A 395 -20.23 12.91 -26.87
C MET A 395 -19.68 13.31 -25.50
N ALA A 396 -18.61 12.66 -25.03
CA ALA A 396 -17.94 13.04 -23.79
C ALA A 396 -17.36 14.47 -23.86
N ARG A 397 -16.74 14.84 -25.00
CA ARG A 397 -16.16 16.19 -25.19
C ARG A 397 -17.18 17.29 -25.35
N ASP A 398 -18.27 17.00 -26.05
CA ASP A 398 -19.27 18.00 -26.44
C ASP A 398 -20.32 18.17 -25.33
N MET A 399 -20.84 17.06 -24.78
CA MET A 399 -21.92 17.07 -23.80
C MET A 399 -21.46 16.87 -22.35
N GLY A 400 -20.21 16.48 -22.11
CA GLY A 400 -19.72 16.14 -20.77
C GLY A 400 -20.31 14.83 -20.23
N PHE A 401 -20.80 13.96 -21.11
CA PHE A 401 -21.41 12.68 -20.74
C PHE A 401 -20.74 11.53 -21.51
N VAL A 402 -20.20 10.57 -20.76
CA VAL A 402 -19.62 9.35 -21.35
C VAL A 402 -20.74 8.35 -21.61
N VAL A 403 -21.09 8.17 -22.88
CA VAL A 403 -22.13 7.22 -23.28
C VAL A 403 -21.74 5.80 -22.83
N PRO A 404 -22.67 5.04 -22.22
CA PRO A 404 -22.45 3.64 -21.85
C PRO A 404 -22.01 2.76 -23.04
N SER A 405 -21.51 1.57 -22.76
CA SER A 405 -21.19 0.60 -23.81
C SER A 405 -22.44 0.25 -24.61
N ILE A 406 -22.34 0.34 -25.95
CA ILE A 406 -23.40 -0.05 -26.87
C ILE A 406 -23.18 -1.51 -27.23
N ARG A 407 -24.14 -2.37 -26.89
CA ARG A 407 -24.08 -3.79 -27.24
C ARG A 407 -24.50 -3.97 -28.70
N ILE A 408 -23.65 -4.59 -29.50
CA ILE A 408 -23.96 -4.88 -30.91
C ILE A 408 -24.34 -6.35 -31.01
N GLN A 409 -25.51 -6.65 -31.57
CA GLN A 409 -26.01 -8.01 -31.74
C GLN A 409 -26.55 -8.21 -33.16
N ASP A 410 -26.43 -9.44 -33.67
CA ASP A 410 -27.15 -9.84 -34.86
C ASP A 410 -28.61 -10.18 -34.51
N ASN A 411 -29.54 -9.77 -35.36
CA ASN A 411 -30.94 -10.12 -35.21
C ASN A 411 -31.47 -10.67 -36.54
N MET A 412 -31.69 -11.99 -36.57
CA MET A 412 -32.18 -12.71 -37.75
C MET A 412 -33.63 -12.38 -38.13
N GLN A 413 -34.38 -11.70 -37.26
CA GLN A 413 -35.74 -11.24 -37.54
C GLN A 413 -35.74 -9.92 -38.35
N LEU A 414 -34.62 -9.22 -38.42
CA LEU A 414 -34.47 -8.02 -39.23
C LEU A 414 -34.19 -8.39 -40.70
N ASP A 415 -34.63 -7.54 -41.61
CA ASP A 415 -34.27 -7.64 -43.03
C ASP A 415 -32.75 -7.60 -43.22
N SER A 416 -32.23 -8.15 -44.32
CA SER A 416 -30.78 -8.27 -44.56
C SER A 416 -30.03 -6.95 -44.41
N GLY A 417 -30.63 -5.83 -44.82
CA GLY A 417 -30.09 -4.47 -44.67
C GLY A 417 -30.68 -3.68 -43.50
N GLY A 418 -31.50 -4.29 -42.65
CA GLY A 418 -32.18 -3.62 -41.55
C GLY A 418 -31.30 -3.49 -40.31
N TYR A 419 -31.45 -2.38 -39.57
CA TYR A 419 -30.90 -2.23 -38.23
C TYR A 419 -31.94 -1.62 -37.28
N GLN A 420 -31.78 -1.90 -35.98
CA GLN A 420 -32.62 -1.37 -34.93
C GLN A 420 -31.78 -0.91 -33.74
N ILE A 421 -32.12 0.25 -33.19
CA ILE A 421 -31.50 0.81 -31.99
C ILE A 421 -32.52 0.72 -30.87
N THR A 422 -32.11 0.15 -29.74
CA THR A 422 -32.94 0.02 -28.55
C THR A 422 -32.27 0.67 -27.35
N ILE A 423 -33.07 1.29 -26.50
CA ILE A 423 -32.67 1.86 -25.21
C ILE A 423 -33.46 1.10 -24.15
N LYS A 424 -32.76 0.44 -23.23
CA LYS A 424 -33.37 -0.43 -22.21
C LYS A 424 -34.37 -1.43 -22.80
N ASP A 425 -33.96 -2.10 -23.89
CA ASP A 425 -34.78 -3.05 -24.68
C ASP A 425 -36.03 -2.45 -25.37
N ILE A 426 -36.24 -1.13 -25.34
CA ILE A 426 -37.33 -0.45 -26.04
C ILE A 426 -36.80 0.13 -27.35
N LYS A 427 -37.52 -0.10 -28.45
CA LYS A 427 -37.18 0.42 -29.78
C LYS A 427 -37.14 1.96 -29.76
N ALA A 428 -35.94 2.52 -29.98
CA ALA A 428 -35.70 3.95 -30.07
C ALA A 428 -35.53 4.45 -31.51
N GLY A 429 -35.07 3.58 -32.42
CA GLY A 429 -34.99 3.90 -33.85
C GLY A 429 -34.72 2.67 -34.71
N SER A 430 -34.93 2.79 -36.02
CA SER A 430 -34.60 1.73 -36.99
C SER A 430 -34.40 2.34 -38.37
N GLY A 431 -33.69 1.63 -39.24
CA GLY A 431 -33.55 2.00 -40.64
C GLY A 431 -33.16 0.81 -41.51
N THR A 432 -33.18 1.03 -42.83
CA THR A 432 -32.78 0.03 -43.82
C THR A 432 -31.66 0.61 -44.67
N LEU A 433 -30.62 -0.17 -44.89
CA LEU A 433 -29.38 0.23 -45.56
C LEU A 433 -29.01 -0.79 -46.64
N HIS A 434 -28.21 -0.34 -47.60
CA HIS A 434 -27.68 -1.18 -48.67
C HIS A 434 -26.16 -1.29 -48.52
N PRO A 435 -25.62 -2.41 -47.98
CA PRO A 435 -24.20 -2.54 -47.61
C PRO A 435 -23.19 -2.23 -48.73
N THR A 436 -23.59 -2.37 -50.00
CA THR A 436 -22.75 -2.16 -51.19
C THR A 436 -22.93 -0.79 -51.85
N LYS A 437 -23.83 0.06 -51.34
CA LYS A 437 -24.14 1.40 -51.90
C LYS A 437 -23.79 2.50 -50.89
N LEU A 438 -23.67 3.73 -51.39
CA LEU A 438 -23.50 4.94 -50.61
C LEU A 438 -24.80 5.74 -50.58
N MET A 439 -25.04 6.48 -49.49
CA MET A 439 -26.17 7.39 -49.39
C MET A 439 -25.71 8.80 -49.77
N ALA A 440 -26.37 9.38 -50.78
CA ALA A 440 -26.18 10.76 -51.21
C ALA A 440 -27.39 11.60 -50.79
N MET A 441 -27.15 12.69 -50.07
CA MET A 441 -28.18 13.60 -49.56
C MET A 441 -27.87 15.03 -50.01
N ASP A 442 -28.90 15.80 -50.34
CA ASP A 442 -28.79 17.21 -50.69
C ASP A 442 -29.38 18.06 -49.56
N PRO A 443 -28.55 18.59 -48.65
CA PRO A 443 -29.02 19.43 -47.56
C PRO A 443 -29.52 20.81 -48.03
N THR A 444 -29.19 21.23 -49.26
CA THR A 444 -29.53 22.58 -49.77
C THR A 444 -30.77 22.58 -50.67
N GLY A 445 -31.17 21.41 -51.18
CA GLY A 445 -32.25 21.25 -52.16
C GLY A 445 -31.91 21.83 -53.54
N SER A 446 -30.65 22.16 -53.81
CA SER A 446 -30.19 22.85 -55.02
C SER A 446 -29.34 21.97 -55.95
N ALA A 447 -29.06 20.73 -55.56
CA ALA A 447 -28.22 19.81 -56.33
C ALA A 447 -28.93 19.30 -57.59
N PRO A 448 -28.22 19.18 -58.73
CA PRO A 448 -28.77 18.60 -59.95
C PRO A 448 -29.25 17.15 -59.73
N PRO A 449 -30.38 16.73 -60.34
CA PRO A 449 -30.91 15.39 -60.14
C PRO A 449 -29.92 14.31 -60.62
N MET A 450 -29.52 13.43 -59.71
CA MET A 450 -28.68 12.27 -59.97
C MET A 450 -29.49 10.97 -60.08
N GLU A 451 -29.01 10.01 -60.87
CA GLU A 451 -29.51 8.63 -60.91
C GLU A 451 -29.14 7.84 -59.65
N GLY A 452 -30.14 7.30 -58.97
CA GLY A 452 -30.00 6.45 -57.79
C GLY A 452 -31.37 5.97 -57.31
N GLU A 453 -31.37 5.04 -56.37
CA GLU A 453 -32.60 4.54 -55.75
C GLU A 453 -33.04 5.50 -54.63
N GLU A 454 -34.26 6.01 -54.72
CA GLU A 454 -34.77 7.00 -53.77
C GLU A 454 -34.98 6.38 -52.37
N THR A 455 -34.57 7.11 -51.34
CA THR A 455 -34.72 6.72 -49.93
C THR A 455 -34.89 7.95 -49.06
N ILE A 456 -35.17 7.73 -47.78
CA ILE A 456 -35.18 8.78 -46.75
C ILE A 456 -34.04 8.49 -45.78
N GLU A 457 -33.29 9.52 -45.44
CA GLU A 457 -32.23 9.45 -44.44
C GLU A 457 -32.86 9.29 -43.03
N PRO A 458 -32.41 8.31 -42.23
CA PRO A 458 -33.12 7.91 -41.01
C PRO A 458 -33.01 8.90 -39.83
N THR A 459 -32.02 9.80 -39.81
CA THR A 459 -31.74 10.70 -38.68
C THR A 459 -32.58 11.97 -38.72
N PHE A 460 -32.61 12.66 -39.86
CA PHE A 460 -33.22 13.97 -40.05
C PHE A 460 -34.42 13.93 -41.02
N GLY A 461 -34.68 12.79 -41.66
CA GLY A 461 -35.78 12.64 -42.60
C GLY A 461 -35.55 13.34 -43.94
N LEU A 462 -34.29 13.59 -44.31
CA LEU A 462 -33.95 14.25 -45.56
C LEU A 462 -34.14 13.30 -46.76
N PRO A 463 -34.62 13.81 -47.92
CA PRO A 463 -34.60 13.04 -49.16
C PRO A 463 -33.16 12.65 -49.52
N ALA A 464 -32.94 11.36 -49.77
CA ALA A 464 -31.63 10.82 -50.11
C ALA A 464 -31.74 9.80 -51.25
N LYS A 465 -30.60 9.44 -51.83
CA LYS A 465 -30.51 8.43 -52.87
C LYS A 465 -29.38 7.45 -52.59
N TRP A 466 -29.65 6.17 -52.84
CA TRP A 466 -28.62 5.14 -52.85
C TRP A 466 -27.93 5.11 -54.21
N ILE A 467 -26.62 5.35 -54.20
CA ILE A 467 -25.76 5.40 -55.38
C ILE A 467 -24.64 4.36 -55.28
N ASP A 468 -24.14 3.89 -56.41
CA ASP A 468 -22.97 3.02 -56.45
C ASP A 468 -21.69 3.79 -56.07
N GLU A 469 -20.70 3.08 -55.51
CA GLU A 469 -19.41 3.66 -55.09
C GLU A 469 -18.72 4.45 -56.22
N SER A 470 -18.88 4.02 -57.48
CA SER A 470 -18.31 4.69 -58.64
C SER A 470 -18.87 6.10 -58.88
N LYS A 471 -20.05 6.42 -58.35
CA LYS A 471 -20.69 7.75 -58.49
C LYS A 471 -20.33 8.71 -57.36
N ARG A 472 -19.46 8.33 -56.41
CA ARG A 472 -19.07 9.16 -55.25
C ARG A 472 -18.50 10.52 -55.67
N GLU A 473 -17.54 10.55 -56.61
CA GLU A 473 -16.88 11.79 -57.04
C GLU A 473 -17.85 12.73 -57.77
N GLU A 474 -18.70 12.18 -58.64
CA GLU A 474 -19.74 12.94 -59.36
C GLU A 474 -20.75 13.55 -58.38
N ALA A 475 -21.21 12.77 -57.39
CA ALA A 475 -22.15 13.24 -56.38
C ALA A 475 -21.54 14.37 -55.53
N GLY A 476 -20.28 14.21 -55.10
CA GLY A 476 -19.57 15.25 -54.37
C GLY A 476 -19.38 16.54 -55.18
N PHE A 477 -19.05 16.43 -56.47
CA PHE A 477 -18.92 17.60 -57.36
C PHE A 477 -20.26 18.34 -57.56
N ASN A 478 -21.36 17.59 -57.63
CA ASN A 478 -22.71 18.13 -57.78
C ASN A 478 -23.30 18.69 -56.47
N GLY A 479 -22.53 18.71 -55.38
CA GLY A 479 -22.94 19.29 -54.09
C GLY A 479 -23.71 18.34 -53.18
N TYR A 480 -23.77 17.03 -53.49
CA TYR A 480 -24.33 16.04 -52.58
C TYR A 480 -23.34 15.71 -51.45
N THR A 481 -23.86 15.59 -50.23
CA THR A 481 -23.11 14.97 -49.13
C THR A 481 -23.24 13.46 -49.25
N VAL A 482 -22.12 12.77 -49.48
CA VAL A 482 -22.08 11.32 -49.68
C VAL A 482 -21.50 10.64 -48.45
N VAL A 483 -22.23 9.67 -47.88
CA VAL A 483 -21.85 8.94 -46.67
C VAL A 483 -21.99 7.43 -46.86
N ASP A 484 -21.16 6.66 -46.16
CA ASP A 484 -21.23 5.20 -46.14
C ASP A 484 -22.25 4.69 -45.11
N CYS A 485 -22.62 3.41 -45.19
CA CYS A 485 -23.62 2.81 -44.29
C CYS A 485 -23.23 2.91 -42.82
N ALA A 486 -21.94 2.74 -42.48
CA ALA A 486 -21.46 2.85 -41.11
C ALA A 486 -21.66 4.27 -40.54
N THR A 487 -21.41 5.29 -41.37
CA THR A 487 -21.63 6.70 -41.01
C THR A 487 -23.11 6.98 -40.83
N VAL A 488 -23.99 6.45 -41.68
CA VAL A 488 -25.45 6.59 -41.51
C VAL A 488 -25.92 6.02 -40.17
N ILE A 489 -25.48 4.80 -39.81
CA ILE A 489 -25.82 4.18 -38.52
C ILE A 489 -25.28 5.03 -37.37
N THR A 490 -24.02 5.47 -37.45
CA THR A 490 -23.37 6.21 -36.37
C THR A 490 -24.03 7.58 -36.16
N THR A 491 -24.39 8.29 -37.23
CA THR A 491 -25.11 9.58 -37.17
C THR A 491 -26.48 9.40 -36.54
N HIS A 492 -27.26 8.40 -36.97
CA HIS A 492 -28.56 8.12 -36.40
C HIS A 492 -28.47 7.73 -34.92
N LEU A 493 -27.51 6.88 -34.57
CA LEU A 493 -27.25 6.50 -33.18
C LEU A 493 -26.85 7.71 -32.33
N THR A 494 -26.07 8.64 -32.88
CA THR A 494 -25.66 9.86 -32.18
C THR A 494 -26.86 10.73 -31.80
N GLU A 495 -27.78 10.96 -32.73
CA GLU A 495 -28.97 11.79 -32.45
C GLU A 495 -29.94 11.07 -31.51
N ILE A 496 -30.16 9.75 -31.66
CA ILE A 496 -30.97 8.99 -30.70
C ILE A 496 -30.38 9.08 -29.29
N VAL A 497 -29.06 8.95 -29.15
CA VAL A 497 -28.40 9.09 -27.85
C VAL A 497 -28.59 10.50 -27.31
N LYS A 498 -28.42 11.55 -28.14
CA LYS A 498 -28.64 12.95 -27.73
C LYS A 498 -30.06 13.21 -27.23
N ASP A 499 -31.07 12.70 -27.93
CA ASP A 499 -32.47 12.85 -27.55
C ASP A 499 -32.81 12.15 -26.23
N ASN A 500 -32.04 11.13 -25.86
CA ASN A 500 -32.28 10.31 -24.68
C ASN A 500 -31.21 10.48 -23.59
N LEU A 501 -30.36 11.52 -23.66
CA LEU A 501 -29.28 11.74 -22.68
C LEU A 501 -29.79 11.83 -21.24
N ALA A 502 -30.91 12.51 -21.02
CA ALA A 502 -31.52 12.64 -19.70
C ALA A 502 -31.93 11.28 -19.12
N GLU A 503 -32.37 10.34 -19.97
CA GLU A 503 -32.73 8.99 -19.54
C GLU A 503 -31.49 8.10 -19.32
N LEU A 504 -30.45 8.28 -20.14
CA LEU A 504 -29.19 7.54 -20.04
C LEU A 504 -28.36 7.98 -18.82
N LEU A 505 -28.54 9.20 -18.32
CA LEU A 505 -27.92 9.67 -17.09
C LEU A 505 -28.56 9.02 -15.86
N THR A 506 -28.11 7.83 -15.53
CA THR A 506 -28.50 7.11 -14.32
C THR A 506 -27.76 7.65 -13.08
N ARG A 507 -28.17 7.19 -11.89
CA ARG A 507 -27.46 7.51 -10.65
C ARG A 507 -26.00 7.04 -10.69
N ASN A 508 -25.75 5.84 -11.24
CA ASN A 508 -24.41 5.28 -11.38
C ASN A 508 -23.53 6.16 -12.29
N GLU A 509 -24.06 6.64 -13.42
CA GLU A 509 -23.32 7.55 -14.30
C GLU A 509 -23.07 8.92 -13.62
N THR A 510 -24.00 9.39 -12.79
CA THR A 510 -23.81 10.63 -12.01
C THR A 510 -22.69 10.46 -10.96
N GLU A 511 -22.63 9.31 -10.29
CA GLU A 511 -21.57 8.99 -9.32
C GLU A 511 -20.20 8.89 -10.01
N LYS A 512 -20.11 8.25 -11.18
CA LYS A 512 -18.87 8.20 -11.98
C LYS A 512 -18.38 9.59 -12.39
N LEU A 513 -19.28 10.47 -12.85
CA LEU A 513 -18.93 11.84 -13.21
C LEU A 513 -18.35 12.63 -12.03
N LEU A 514 -18.89 12.42 -10.82
CA LEU A 514 -18.36 13.05 -9.61
C LEU A 514 -16.97 12.51 -9.23
N GLU A 515 -16.76 11.20 -9.34
CA GLU A 515 -15.48 10.58 -9.00
C GLU A 515 -14.36 11.05 -9.94
N GLU A 516 -14.66 11.26 -11.23
CA GLU A 516 -13.68 11.75 -12.21
C GLU A 516 -13.12 13.14 -11.87
N ILE A 517 -13.93 14.04 -11.29
CA ILE A 517 -13.48 15.40 -10.92
C ILE A 517 -13.00 15.51 -9.45
N ARG A 518 -13.13 14.44 -8.67
CA ARG A 518 -12.91 14.47 -7.22
C ARG A 518 -11.48 14.79 -6.83
N HIS A 519 -10.50 14.41 -7.65
CA HIS A 519 -9.08 14.70 -7.39
C HIS A 519 -8.75 16.20 -7.35
N GLU A 520 -9.48 17.03 -8.11
CA GLU A 520 -9.22 18.47 -8.22
C GLU A 520 -10.18 19.32 -7.37
N HIS A 521 -11.37 18.79 -7.06
CA HIS A 521 -12.46 19.52 -6.41
C HIS A 521 -13.02 18.80 -5.16
N ASP A 522 -12.19 18.01 -4.47
CA ASP A 522 -12.55 17.21 -3.28
C ASP A 522 -13.38 17.99 -2.24
N LYS A 523 -12.89 19.17 -1.84
CA LYS A 523 -13.53 20.03 -0.83
C LYS A 523 -14.91 20.50 -1.26
N LEU A 524 -15.08 20.90 -2.52
CA LEU A 524 -16.37 21.36 -3.04
C LEU A 524 -17.40 20.22 -3.04
N ILE A 525 -16.97 19.02 -3.41
CA ILE A 525 -17.85 17.85 -3.46
C ILE A 525 -18.24 17.40 -2.06
N ASP A 526 -17.27 17.26 -1.15
CA ASP A 526 -17.54 16.79 0.22
C ASP A 526 -18.38 17.80 1.04
N ASP A 527 -18.21 19.11 0.81
CA ASP A 527 -19.03 20.16 1.45
C ASP A 527 -20.47 20.18 0.91
N LEU A 528 -20.66 19.86 -0.38
CA LEU A 528 -21.95 19.96 -1.05
C LEU A 528 -22.76 18.65 -0.98
N ILE A 529 -22.12 17.49 -1.17
CA ILE A 529 -22.74 16.16 -1.28
C ILE A 529 -22.12 15.21 -0.24
N PRO A 530 -22.92 14.56 0.64
CA PRO A 530 -24.38 14.56 0.71
C PRO A 530 -24.96 15.67 1.61
N ASN A 531 -24.11 16.55 2.15
CA ASN A 531 -24.46 17.47 3.24
C ASN A 531 -25.55 18.50 2.88
N SER A 532 -25.39 19.17 1.73
CA SER A 532 -26.25 20.26 1.30
C SER A 532 -27.27 19.83 0.23
N ILE A 533 -26.85 18.96 -0.70
CA ILE A 533 -27.70 18.34 -1.73
C ILE A 533 -27.46 16.82 -1.79
N THR A 534 -28.46 16.08 -2.26
CA THR A 534 -28.33 14.65 -2.53
C THR A 534 -27.87 14.39 -3.96
N ILE A 535 -27.25 13.23 -4.20
CA ILE A 535 -26.88 12.77 -5.56
C ILE A 535 -28.11 12.78 -6.48
N SER A 536 -29.28 12.37 -5.98
CA SER A 536 -30.53 12.39 -6.76
C SER A 536 -30.96 13.80 -7.19
N MET A 537 -30.70 14.82 -6.35
CA MET A 537 -31.00 16.21 -6.69
C MET A 537 -30.04 16.71 -7.78
N LEU A 538 -28.74 16.44 -7.64
CA LEU A 538 -27.75 16.74 -8.69
C LEU A 538 -28.13 16.04 -10.01
N GLN A 539 -28.41 14.74 -9.96
CA GLN A 539 -28.83 13.96 -11.12
C GLN A 539 -30.02 14.63 -11.81
N LYS A 540 -31.04 15.07 -11.06
CA LYS A 540 -32.22 15.68 -11.69
C LYS A 540 -31.93 17.04 -12.35
N VAL A 541 -31.04 17.84 -11.76
CA VAL A 541 -30.58 19.10 -12.38
C VAL A 541 -29.81 18.80 -13.67
N LEU A 542 -28.84 17.88 -13.63
CA LEU A 542 -28.08 17.47 -14.81
C LEU A 542 -28.99 16.89 -15.91
N GLN A 543 -29.99 16.08 -15.54
CA GLN A 543 -30.99 15.56 -16.47
C GLN A 543 -31.79 16.67 -17.14
N ASN A 544 -32.19 17.72 -16.41
CA ASN A 544 -32.91 18.84 -17.00
C ASN A 544 -32.03 19.59 -18.02
N LEU A 545 -30.75 19.83 -17.69
CA LEU A 545 -29.80 20.45 -18.63
C LEU A 545 -29.63 19.59 -19.90
N LEU A 546 -29.39 18.29 -19.73
CA LEU A 546 -29.23 17.36 -20.84
C LEU A 546 -30.50 17.21 -21.69
N SER A 547 -31.68 17.32 -21.09
CA SER A 547 -32.96 17.27 -21.83
C SER A 547 -33.14 18.42 -22.80
N GLU A 548 -32.47 19.55 -22.55
CA GLU A 548 -32.42 20.70 -23.45
C GLU A 548 -31.13 20.75 -24.28
N ARG A 549 -30.40 19.63 -24.35
CA ARG A 549 -29.11 19.50 -25.04
C ARG A 549 -28.04 20.49 -24.55
N ILE A 550 -28.09 20.89 -23.27
CA ILE A 550 -27.05 21.71 -22.65
C ILE A 550 -25.95 20.79 -22.10
N SER A 551 -24.71 21.08 -22.49
CA SER A 551 -23.53 20.35 -22.04
C SER A 551 -23.31 20.49 -20.53
N ILE A 552 -23.00 19.38 -19.86
CA ILE A 552 -22.68 19.31 -18.43
C ILE A 552 -21.17 19.18 -18.17
N ARG A 553 -20.34 19.47 -19.17
CA ARG A 553 -18.88 19.34 -19.08
C ARG A 553 -18.25 20.23 -18.01
N ASP A 554 -18.77 21.45 -17.85
CA ASP A 554 -18.35 22.38 -16.80
C ASP A 554 -19.04 22.05 -15.46
N LEU A 555 -18.82 20.81 -15.00
CA LEU A 555 -19.39 20.29 -13.76
C LEU A 555 -18.99 21.13 -12.53
N PRO A 556 -17.75 21.67 -12.40
CA PRO A 556 -17.40 22.55 -11.29
C PRO A 556 -18.29 23.80 -11.20
N THR A 557 -18.52 24.51 -12.32
CA THR A 557 -19.41 25.67 -12.34
C THR A 557 -20.85 25.31 -11.98
N ILE A 558 -21.31 24.13 -12.40
CA ILE A 558 -22.62 23.60 -12.00
C ILE A 558 -22.69 23.40 -10.48
N LEU A 559 -21.68 22.74 -9.89
CA LEU A 559 -21.63 22.47 -8.45
C LEU A 559 -21.55 23.77 -7.62
N GLU A 560 -20.72 24.73 -8.03
CA GLU A 560 -20.65 26.05 -7.39
C GLU A 560 -21.99 26.78 -7.45
N SER A 561 -22.64 26.78 -8.63
CA SER A 561 -23.96 27.40 -8.79
C SER A 561 -25.03 26.72 -7.93
N LEU A 562 -24.94 25.42 -7.70
CA LEU A 562 -25.84 24.68 -6.81
C LEU A 562 -25.55 25.00 -5.34
N SER A 563 -24.29 25.13 -4.96
CA SER A 563 -23.87 25.55 -3.61
C SER A 563 -24.40 26.95 -3.25
N ASP A 564 -24.33 27.90 -4.18
CA ASP A 564 -24.93 29.23 -4.01
C ASP A 564 -26.47 29.17 -3.99
N GLY A 565 -27.05 28.40 -4.92
CA GLY A 565 -28.49 28.33 -5.12
C GLY A 565 -29.23 27.66 -3.96
N ILE A 566 -28.64 26.63 -3.34
CA ILE A 566 -29.29 25.86 -2.27
C ILE A 566 -29.50 26.67 -0.99
N GLN A 567 -28.73 27.75 -0.80
CA GLN A 567 -28.93 28.70 0.29
C GLN A 567 -30.24 29.51 0.11
N THR A 568 -30.73 29.64 -1.12
CA THR A 568 -31.91 30.43 -1.46
C THR A 568 -33.15 29.55 -1.70
N THR A 569 -33.01 28.44 -2.42
CA THR A 569 -34.15 27.58 -2.80
C THR A 569 -33.73 26.12 -2.94
N ARG A 570 -34.65 25.19 -2.65
CA ARG A 570 -34.49 23.74 -2.90
C ARG A 570 -35.32 23.25 -4.09
N ASN A 571 -35.98 24.16 -4.82
CA ASN A 571 -36.77 23.81 -6.00
C ASN A 571 -35.83 23.50 -7.18
N ILE A 572 -35.88 22.25 -7.68
CA ILE A 572 -35.00 21.75 -8.74
C ILE A 572 -35.10 22.59 -10.02
N THR A 573 -36.31 23.02 -10.41
CA THR A 573 -36.50 23.85 -11.61
C THR A 573 -35.82 25.20 -11.45
N GLN A 574 -35.96 25.85 -10.28
CA GLN A 574 -35.29 27.13 -10.02
C GLN A 574 -33.77 26.97 -9.95
N LEU A 575 -33.28 25.90 -9.32
CA LEU A 575 -31.85 25.58 -9.29
C LEU A 575 -31.30 25.34 -10.71
N THR A 576 -32.07 24.65 -11.56
CA THR A 576 -31.71 24.45 -12.98
C THR A 576 -31.57 25.80 -13.69
N GLU A 577 -32.50 26.74 -13.51
CA GLU A 577 -32.41 28.08 -14.10
C GLU A 577 -31.21 28.89 -13.59
N MET A 578 -30.88 28.80 -12.30
CA MET A 578 -29.68 29.45 -11.75
C MET A 578 -28.40 28.89 -12.38
N VAL A 579 -28.32 27.56 -12.53
CA VAL A 579 -27.21 26.90 -13.21
C VAL A 579 -27.12 27.34 -14.67
N ARG A 580 -28.24 27.39 -15.40
CA ARG A 580 -28.27 27.87 -16.80
C ARG A 580 -27.75 29.31 -16.93
N GLN A 581 -28.10 30.19 -16.00
CA GLN A 581 -27.58 31.56 -15.99
C GLN A 581 -26.06 31.61 -15.83
N ARG A 582 -25.50 30.77 -14.94
CA ARG A 582 -24.05 30.65 -14.76
C ARG A 582 -23.36 30.04 -15.99
N LEU A 583 -24.03 29.14 -16.70
CA LEU A 583 -23.55 28.55 -17.96
C LEU A 583 -23.84 29.41 -19.20
N SER A 584 -24.32 30.65 -19.06
CA SER A 584 -24.73 31.50 -20.19
C SER A 584 -23.69 31.64 -21.28
N ARG A 585 -22.40 31.77 -20.93
CA ARG A 585 -21.31 31.84 -21.92
C ARG A 585 -21.22 30.56 -22.77
N GLN A 586 -21.32 29.39 -22.14
CA GLN A 586 -21.29 28.10 -22.82
C GLN A 586 -22.49 27.95 -23.75
N ILE A 587 -23.69 28.28 -23.27
CA ILE A 587 -24.94 28.19 -24.03
C ILE A 587 -24.91 29.15 -25.22
N CYS A 588 -24.49 30.40 -25.03
CA CYS A 588 -24.39 31.36 -26.13
C CYS A 588 -23.37 30.90 -27.18
N THR A 589 -22.20 30.39 -26.77
CA THR A 589 -21.19 29.89 -27.71
C THR A 589 -21.66 28.65 -28.48
N SER A 590 -22.40 27.73 -27.87
CA SER A 590 -22.93 26.56 -28.58
C SER A 590 -23.95 26.90 -29.68
N HIS A 591 -24.48 28.14 -29.69
CA HIS A 591 -25.42 28.63 -30.70
C HIS A 591 -24.83 29.71 -31.62
N GLN A 592 -23.52 29.98 -31.57
CA GLN A 592 -22.88 30.99 -32.44
C GLN A 592 -22.67 30.50 -33.88
N ASP A 593 -22.52 29.19 -34.09
CA ASP A 593 -22.17 28.59 -35.39
C ASP A 593 -23.34 27.90 -36.09
N HIS A 594 -24.58 28.22 -35.69
CA HIS A 594 -25.81 27.73 -36.33
C HIS A 594 -26.49 28.78 -37.21
#